data_AF-A0A528TL53-F1
#
_entry.id   AF-A0A528TL53-F1
#
_cell.length_a   1.000
_cell.length_b   1.000
_cell.length_c   1.000
_cell.angle_alpha   90.00
_cell.angle_beta   90.00
_cell.angle_gamma   90.00
#
_symmetry.space_group_name_H-M   'P 1'
#
loop_
_entity.id
_entity.type
_entity.pdbx_description
1 polymer ?
#
loop_
_entity_poly.entity_id
_entity_poly.type
_entity_poly.pdbx_seq_one_letter_code
_entity_poly.pdbx_strand_id
1 'polypeptide(L)'
;SVPRAAYSEARHDRNVLRQWLTAVRSFGFAVMDGLPAESGALCSVADLFGYIRETNYGRWFEVRAEVNPNNLAYTNLGLQAHTDNPYRDPVPTLQILACIENTVEGGESSVVDGFAVAAALQAENSNGFRLLSSYPARFEYAGS
;
A
#
# COMPACT_ATOMS: atom_id res chain seq x y z
N SER A 1 2.79 18.62 -3.53
CA SER A 1 3.06 18.06 -2.19
C SER A 1 2.30 16.74 -2.07
N VAL A 2 2.76 15.83 -1.21
CA VAL A 2 2.02 14.60 -0.88
C VAL A 2 0.68 14.98 -0.23
N PRO A 3 -0.48 14.44 -0.64
CA PRO A 3 -1.76 14.70 0.01
C PRO A 3 -1.77 14.16 1.44
N ARG A 4 -2.21 14.95 2.42
CA ARG A 4 -2.22 14.58 3.85
C ARG A 4 -3.48 15.06 4.57
N ALA A 5 -3.86 14.36 5.64
CA ALA A 5 -4.87 14.81 6.60
C ALA A 5 -4.57 14.28 8.01
N ALA A 6 -4.93 15.00 9.06
CA ALA A 6 -4.84 14.50 10.43
C ALA A 6 -5.98 13.52 10.73
N TYR A 7 -5.68 12.40 11.39
CA TYR A 7 -6.67 11.38 11.78
C TYR A 7 -7.76 11.98 12.69
N SER A 8 -7.36 12.82 13.65
CA SER A 8 -8.29 13.50 14.56
C SER A 8 -9.29 14.37 13.81
N GLU A 9 -8.88 15.07 12.76
CA GLU A 9 -9.75 15.91 11.94
C GLU A 9 -10.64 15.06 11.03
N ALA A 10 -10.06 14.10 10.31
CA ALA A 10 -10.80 13.20 9.41
C ALA A 10 -11.89 12.40 10.16
N ARG A 11 -11.67 12.09 11.44
CA ARG A 11 -12.64 11.41 12.31
C ARG A 11 -13.85 12.26 12.65
N HIS A 12 -13.72 13.58 12.72
CA HIS A 12 -14.78 14.48 13.18
C HIS A 12 -15.36 15.39 12.08
N ASP A 13 -14.64 15.60 10.98
CA ASP A 13 -15.07 16.40 9.84
C ASP A 13 -15.13 15.56 8.55
N ARG A 14 -16.37 15.34 8.06
CA ARG A 14 -16.63 14.62 6.81
C ARG A 14 -16.01 15.29 5.59
N ASN A 15 -15.81 16.61 5.60
CA ASN A 15 -15.15 17.31 4.51
C ASN A 15 -13.66 16.99 4.44
N VAL A 16 -12.99 16.89 5.59
CA VAL A 16 -11.58 16.47 5.68
C VAL A 16 -11.43 15.03 5.18
N LEU A 17 -12.27 14.11 5.68
CA LEU A 17 -12.27 12.72 5.20
C LEU A 17 -12.54 12.63 3.69
N ARG A 18 -13.52 13.39 3.17
CA ARG A 18 -13.83 13.43 1.74
C ARG A 18 -12.64 13.90 0.92
N GLN A 19 -11.93 14.94 1.36
CA GLN A 19 -10.75 15.45 0.67
C GLN A 19 -9.64 14.40 0.65
N TRP A 20 -9.40 13.73 1.77
CA TRP A 20 -8.41 12.65 1.87
C TRP A 20 -8.76 11.48 0.94
N LEU A 21 -10.00 10.99 0.95
CA LEU A 21 -10.46 9.92 0.05
C LEU A 21 -10.44 10.34 -1.43
N THR A 22 -10.73 11.61 -1.73
CA THR A 22 -10.61 12.15 -3.09
C THR A 22 -9.16 12.11 -3.55
N ALA A 23 -8.20 12.41 -2.68
CA ALA A 23 -6.79 12.31 -3.00
C ALA A 23 -6.36 10.85 -3.26
N VAL A 24 -6.78 9.90 -2.42
CA VAL A 24 -6.55 8.47 -2.66
C VAL A 24 -7.09 8.04 -4.01
N ARG A 25 -8.31 8.45 -4.36
CA ARG A 25 -8.93 8.12 -5.66
C ARG A 25 -8.21 8.75 -6.85
N SER A 26 -7.79 10.02 -6.73
CA SER A 26 -7.22 10.78 -7.84
C SER A 26 -5.73 10.49 -8.08
N PHE A 27 -4.98 10.20 -7.01
CA PHE A 27 -3.53 10.03 -7.06
C PHE A 27 -3.07 8.61 -6.72
N GLY A 28 -3.97 7.73 -6.28
CA GLY A 28 -3.64 6.38 -5.83
C GLY A 28 -3.11 6.29 -4.39
N PHE A 29 -2.81 7.42 -3.73
CA PHE A 29 -2.32 7.43 -2.34
C PHE A 29 -2.61 8.76 -1.62
N ALA A 30 -2.59 8.72 -0.28
CA ALA A 30 -2.58 9.88 0.61
C ALA A 30 -2.01 9.45 1.98
N VAL A 31 -1.46 10.39 2.74
CA VAL A 31 -0.92 10.12 4.09
C VAL A 31 -1.91 10.57 5.16
N MET A 32 -2.01 9.82 6.25
CA MET A 32 -2.78 10.19 7.41
C MET A 32 -1.85 10.38 8.62
N ASP A 33 -1.94 11.55 9.24
CA ASP A 33 -1.09 11.95 10.36
C ASP A 33 -1.78 11.76 11.71
N GLY A 34 -1.00 11.56 12.77
CA GLY A 34 -1.53 11.56 14.15
C GLY A 34 -2.39 10.35 14.49
N LEU A 35 -2.18 9.21 13.82
CA LEU A 35 -2.72 7.93 14.26
C LEU A 35 -1.95 7.46 15.51
N PRO A 36 -2.60 6.84 16.52
CA PRO A 36 -1.91 6.24 17.65
C PRO A 36 -0.86 5.22 17.20
N ALA A 37 0.32 5.25 17.81
CA ALA A 37 1.41 4.33 17.55
C ALA A 37 1.18 2.99 18.28
N GLU A 38 0.10 2.29 17.91
CA GLU A 38 -0.36 1.06 18.56
C GLU A 38 -0.72 0.00 17.51
N SER A 39 -0.47 -1.28 17.83
CA SER A 39 -0.85 -2.40 16.96
C SER A 39 -2.35 -2.37 16.67
N GLY A 40 -2.72 -2.51 15.40
CA GLY A 40 -4.11 -2.51 14.97
C GLY A 40 -4.77 -1.13 14.89
N ALA A 41 -4.09 -0.02 15.26
CA ALA A 41 -4.65 1.33 15.15
C ALA A 41 -5.08 1.69 13.70
N LEU A 42 -4.44 1.10 12.69
CA LEU A 42 -4.84 1.26 11.29
C LEU A 42 -6.29 0.83 11.02
N CYS A 43 -6.85 -0.07 11.85
CA CYS A 43 -8.21 -0.53 11.67
C CYS A 43 -9.22 0.60 11.81
N SER A 44 -8.97 1.54 12.74
CA SER A 44 -9.87 2.67 12.94
C SER A 44 -9.85 3.66 11.76
N VAL A 45 -8.81 3.63 10.92
CA VAL A 45 -8.77 4.40 9.66
C VAL A 45 -9.68 3.75 8.62
N ALA A 46 -9.60 2.42 8.47
CA ALA A 46 -10.47 1.68 7.55
C ALA A 46 -11.97 1.85 7.91
N ASP A 47 -12.29 1.81 9.20
CA ASP A 47 -13.66 1.99 9.71
C ASP A 47 -14.27 3.37 9.36
N LEU A 48 -13.45 4.37 8.99
CA LEU A 48 -13.97 5.67 8.53
C LEU A 48 -14.68 5.59 7.18
N PHE A 49 -14.34 4.62 6.32
CA PHE A 49 -14.78 4.61 4.92
C PHE A 49 -15.12 3.24 4.35
N GLY A 50 -14.89 2.15 5.08
CA GLY A 50 -15.13 0.81 4.55
C GLY A 50 -14.88 -0.28 5.59
N TYR A 51 -14.31 -1.39 5.11
CA TYR A 51 -14.03 -2.58 5.90
C TYR A 51 -12.67 -3.15 5.50
N ILE A 52 -12.09 -3.93 6.40
CA ILE A 52 -10.80 -4.59 6.18
C ILE A 52 -11.03 -5.93 5.50
N ARG A 53 -10.20 -6.26 4.51
CA ARG A 53 -10.16 -7.61 3.96
C ARG A 53 -9.22 -8.48 4.78
N GLU A 54 -9.82 -9.36 5.57
CA GLU A 54 -9.07 -10.38 6.31
C GLU A 54 -8.44 -11.39 5.34
N THR A 55 -7.22 -11.82 5.66
CA THR A 55 -6.50 -12.85 4.90
C THR A 55 -5.95 -13.90 5.86
N ASN A 56 -5.22 -14.90 5.36
CA ASN A 56 -4.48 -15.82 6.22
C ASN A 56 -3.37 -15.14 7.04
N TYR A 57 -3.00 -13.89 6.75
CA TYR A 57 -2.12 -13.09 7.61
C TYR A 57 -2.88 -12.42 8.78
N GLY A 58 -4.20 -12.61 8.87
CA GLY A 58 -5.07 -12.00 9.86
C GLY A 58 -5.84 -10.80 9.32
N ARG A 59 -6.51 -10.08 10.24
CA ARG A 59 -7.20 -8.81 9.97
C ARG A 59 -6.20 -7.69 9.71
N TRP A 60 -5.08 -7.66 10.44
CA TRP A 60 -3.89 -6.89 10.14
C TRP A 60 -2.66 -7.75 10.48
N PHE A 61 -1.48 -7.34 10.04
CA PHE A 61 -0.23 -8.02 10.36
C PHE A 61 0.87 -7.00 10.67
N GLU A 62 1.89 -7.43 11.41
CA GLU A 62 3.03 -6.60 11.78
C GLU A 62 4.12 -6.71 10.71
N VAL A 63 4.70 -5.56 10.35
CA VAL A 63 5.89 -5.47 9.50
C VAL A 63 7.06 -5.04 10.37
N ARG A 64 7.96 -6.00 10.65
CA ARG A 64 9.17 -5.79 11.44
C ARG A 64 10.37 -6.15 10.59
N ALA A 65 11.37 -5.28 10.55
CA ALA A 65 12.67 -5.63 9.98
C ALA A 65 13.37 -6.57 10.98
N GLU A 66 13.33 -7.88 10.74
CA GLU A 66 14.02 -8.88 11.54
C GLU A 66 15.30 -9.34 10.85
N VAL A 67 16.34 -9.63 11.62
CA VAL A 67 17.65 -10.03 11.10
C VAL A 67 17.62 -11.42 10.42
N ASN A 68 16.54 -12.21 10.55
CA ASN A 68 16.34 -13.51 9.87
C ASN A 68 14.88 -13.73 9.44
N PRO A 69 14.48 -13.24 8.25
CA PRO A 69 13.07 -13.21 7.85
C PRO A 69 12.57 -14.41 7.04
N ASN A 70 11.31 -14.81 7.28
CA ASN A 70 10.56 -15.80 6.49
C ASN A 70 9.85 -15.19 5.24
N ASN A 71 9.97 -13.88 5.03
CA ASN A 71 9.36 -13.15 3.91
C ASN A 71 10.27 -11.96 3.53
N LEU A 72 10.39 -11.66 2.24
CA LEU A 72 11.16 -10.51 1.72
C LEU A 72 10.74 -9.18 2.35
N ALA A 73 9.46 -9.04 2.73
CA ALA A 73 8.92 -7.86 3.44
C ALA A 73 9.61 -7.59 4.80
N TYR A 74 10.34 -8.57 5.34
CA TYR A 74 11.05 -8.49 6.61
C TYR A 74 12.58 -8.41 6.42
N THR A 75 13.10 -8.20 5.21
CA THR A 75 14.54 -8.05 4.91
C THR A 75 14.97 -6.58 4.81
N ASN A 76 16.24 -6.29 5.07
CA ASN A 76 16.88 -4.97 4.79
C ASN A 76 17.26 -4.78 3.30
N LEU A 77 16.86 -5.68 2.41
CA LEU A 77 17.06 -5.52 0.97
C LEU A 77 16.00 -4.57 0.44
N GLY A 78 16.41 -3.53 -0.28
CA GLY A 78 15.49 -2.54 -0.83
C GLY A 78 14.39 -3.22 -1.66
N LEU A 79 13.15 -3.13 -1.20
CA LEU A 79 12.00 -3.65 -1.93
C LEU A 79 11.81 -2.81 -3.17
N GLN A 80 11.89 -3.45 -4.35
CA GLN A 80 11.46 -2.80 -5.58
C GLN A 80 9.98 -2.43 -5.47
N ALA A 81 9.58 -1.35 -6.12
CA ALA A 81 8.18 -0.96 -6.19
C ALA A 81 7.34 -2.14 -6.73
N HIS A 82 6.34 -2.55 -5.96
CA HIS A 82 5.49 -3.71 -6.26
C HIS A 82 4.05 -3.44 -5.82
N THR A 83 3.13 -4.28 -6.30
CA THR A 83 1.77 -4.36 -5.78
C THR A 83 1.63 -5.61 -4.92
N ASP A 84 0.86 -5.50 -3.85
CA ASP A 84 0.72 -6.57 -2.87
C ASP A 84 -0.23 -7.68 -3.35
N ASN A 85 0.18 -8.92 -3.08
CA ASN A 85 -0.64 -10.12 -3.24
C ASN A 85 -1.20 -10.35 -4.66
N PRO A 86 -0.39 -10.28 -5.73
CA PRO A 86 -0.85 -10.52 -7.11
C PRO A 86 -1.30 -11.99 -7.34
N TYR A 87 -1.02 -12.87 -6.39
CA TYR A 87 -1.47 -14.27 -6.34
C TYR A 87 -2.90 -14.45 -5.80
N ARG A 88 -3.58 -13.37 -5.38
CA ARG A 88 -4.99 -13.41 -4.97
C ARG A 88 -5.89 -12.89 -6.07
N ASP A 89 -7.03 -13.56 -6.25
CA ASP A 89 -8.10 -13.11 -7.13
C ASP A 89 -9.46 -13.20 -6.38
N PRO A 90 -10.09 -12.07 -6.00
CA PRO A 90 -9.68 -10.70 -6.29
C PRO A 90 -8.50 -10.19 -5.43
N VAL A 91 -7.69 -9.32 -6.02
CA VAL A 91 -6.50 -8.71 -5.39
C VAL A 91 -6.84 -7.61 -4.35
N PRO A 92 -6.04 -7.44 -3.29
CA PRO A 92 -5.52 -6.15 -2.80
C PRO A 92 -6.05 -4.77 -3.25
N THR A 93 -7.32 -4.35 -3.16
CA THR A 93 -7.69 -3.05 -3.79
C THR A 93 -7.17 -1.79 -3.08
N LEU A 94 -6.91 -1.84 -1.76
CA LEU A 94 -6.28 -0.77 -0.99
C LEU A 94 -5.37 -1.40 0.08
N GLN A 95 -4.26 -0.74 0.38
CA GLN A 95 -3.32 -1.11 1.44
C GLN A 95 -3.12 0.09 2.38
N ILE A 96 -3.21 -0.16 3.69
CA ILE A 96 -2.92 0.83 4.74
C ILE A 96 -1.70 0.35 5.50
N LEU A 97 -0.64 1.16 5.52
CA LEU A 97 0.55 0.94 6.34
C LEU A 97 0.59 2.02 7.42
N ALA A 98 0.70 1.61 8.68
CA ALA A 98 0.81 2.50 9.82
C ALA A 98 2.19 2.31 10.48
N CYS A 99 2.95 3.40 10.57
CA CYS A 99 4.22 3.40 11.29
C CYS A 99 3.93 3.47 12.80
N ILE A 100 4.38 2.45 13.54
CA ILE A 100 4.35 2.43 15.01
C ILE A 100 5.68 2.95 15.56
N GLU A 101 6.78 2.48 14.99
CA GLU A 101 8.13 2.81 15.43
C GLU A 101 9.07 2.85 14.22
N ASN A 102 9.95 3.85 14.17
CA ASN A 102 11.06 3.91 13.21
C ASN A 102 12.35 4.29 13.96
N THR A 103 13.27 3.34 14.10
CA THR A 103 14.54 3.49 14.83
C THR A 103 15.78 3.49 13.93
N VAL A 104 15.58 3.49 12.60
CA VAL A 104 16.69 3.42 11.63
C VAL A 104 16.82 4.71 10.84
N GLU A 105 18.04 5.01 10.40
CA GLU A 105 18.28 6.02 9.37
C GLU A 105 17.95 5.38 8.00
N GLY A 106 17.03 5.97 7.24
CA GLY A 106 16.44 5.37 6.04
C GLY A 106 15.04 4.81 6.29
N GLY A 107 14.67 3.74 5.58
CA GLY A 107 13.32 3.12 5.69
C GLY A 107 12.20 3.98 5.10
N GLU A 108 12.54 4.90 4.18
CA GLU A 108 11.55 5.76 3.55
C GLU A 108 10.56 4.95 2.72
N SER A 109 9.28 5.29 2.84
CA SER A 109 8.26 4.76 1.94
C SER A 109 8.41 5.40 0.56
N SER A 110 8.40 4.57 -0.49
CA SER A 110 8.35 5.03 -1.87
C SER A 110 7.08 4.49 -2.56
N VAL A 111 6.52 5.30 -3.46
CA VAL A 111 5.37 4.94 -4.28
C VAL A 111 5.65 5.33 -5.72
N VAL A 112 5.18 4.51 -6.66
CA VAL A 112 5.34 4.72 -8.10
C VAL A 112 3.96 4.64 -8.75
N ASP A 113 3.64 5.62 -9.60
CA ASP A 113 2.42 5.58 -10.41
C ASP A 113 2.58 4.57 -11.54
N GLY A 114 2.05 3.37 -11.33
CA GLY A 114 2.07 2.29 -12.32
C GLY A 114 1.33 2.63 -13.62
N PHE A 115 0.33 3.52 -13.59
CA PHE A 115 -0.36 3.95 -14.81
C PHE A 115 0.51 4.89 -15.64
N ALA A 116 1.21 5.83 -14.99
CA ALA A 116 2.18 6.68 -15.67
C ALA A 116 3.32 5.86 -16.29
N VAL A 117 3.84 4.87 -15.56
CA VAL A 117 4.87 3.94 -16.07
C VAL A 117 4.36 3.14 -17.27
N ALA A 118 3.14 2.60 -17.19
CA ALA A 118 2.54 1.86 -18.29
C ALA A 118 2.31 2.74 -19.54
N ALA A 119 1.89 3.99 -19.35
CA ALA A 119 1.71 4.95 -20.45
C ALA A 119 3.06 5.33 -21.09
N ALA A 120 4.11 5.54 -20.29
CA ALA A 120 5.46 5.78 -20.80
C ALA A 120 5.96 4.59 -21.62
N LEU A 121 5.79 3.36 -21.11
CA LEU A 121 6.15 2.15 -21.85
C LEU A 121 5.39 2.04 -23.18
N GLN A 122 4.11 2.39 -23.21
CA GLN A 122 3.32 2.37 -24.44
C GLN A 122 3.85 3.37 -25.48
N ALA A 123 4.27 4.55 -25.05
CA ALA A 123 4.83 5.58 -25.92
C ALA A 123 6.24 5.21 -26.44
N GLU A 124 7.09 4.63 -25.59
CA GLU A 124 8.47 4.27 -25.92
C GLU A 124 8.58 2.94 -26.69
N ASN A 125 7.76 1.95 -26.32
CA ASN A 125 7.77 0.61 -26.89
C ASN A 125 6.37 -0.03 -26.85
N SER A 126 5.53 0.37 -27.81
CA SER A 126 4.16 -0.13 -27.94
C SER A 126 4.07 -1.65 -28.09
N ASN A 127 5.06 -2.31 -28.69
CA ASN A 127 5.11 -3.77 -28.78
C ASN A 127 5.36 -4.41 -27.40
N GLY A 128 6.28 -3.84 -26.60
CA GLY A 128 6.53 -4.27 -25.23
C GLY A 128 5.30 -4.11 -24.34
N PHE A 129 4.64 -2.95 -24.40
CA PHE A 129 3.36 -2.74 -23.72
C PHE A 129 2.31 -3.77 -24.13
N ARG A 130 2.15 -4.04 -25.43
CA ARG A 130 1.20 -5.04 -25.94
C ARG A 130 1.50 -6.43 -25.40
N LEU A 131 2.77 -6.84 -25.34
CA LEU A 131 3.16 -8.14 -24.78
C LEU A 131 2.81 -8.24 -23.29
N LEU A 132 3.13 -7.23 -22.49
CA LEU A 132 2.83 -7.26 -21.05
C LEU A 132 1.33 -7.19 -20.73
N SER A 133 0.54 -6.50 -21.55
CA SER A 133 -0.91 -6.34 -21.34
C SER A 133 -1.77 -7.47 -21.93
N SER A 134 -1.24 -8.25 -22.88
CA SER A 134 -2.03 -9.29 -23.59
C SER A 134 -1.75 -10.71 -23.10
N TYR A 135 -0.68 -10.93 -22.34
CA TYR A 135 -0.28 -12.27 -21.89
C TYR A 135 -0.25 -12.32 -20.36
N PRO A 136 -1.05 -13.20 -19.73
CA PRO A 136 -1.13 -13.26 -18.28
C PRO A 136 0.16 -13.84 -17.69
N ALA A 137 0.71 -13.14 -16.68
CA ALA A 137 1.71 -13.70 -15.79
C ALA A 137 1.05 -14.69 -14.81
N ARG A 138 1.86 -15.58 -14.23
CA ARG A 138 1.44 -16.44 -13.12
C ARG A 138 2.05 -15.92 -11.83
N PHE A 139 1.25 -15.89 -10.77
CA PHE A 139 1.67 -15.52 -9.44
C PHE A 139 1.32 -16.66 -8.48
N GLU A 140 2.23 -16.98 -7.57
CA GLU A 140 2.05 -18.02 -6.59
C GLU A 140 2.64 -17.55 -5.26
N TYR A 141 1.94 -17.88 -4.17
CA TYR A 141 2.48 -17.83 -2.82
C TYR A 141 2.20 -19.17 -2.16
N ALA A 142 3.25 -19.97 -1.99
CA ALA A 142 3.21 -21.22 -1.25
C ALA A 142 3.90 -20.99 0.10
N GLY A 143 3.13 -20.51 1.08
CA GLY A 143 3.60 -20.43 2.47
C GLY A 143 3.87 -21.84 3.01
N SER A 144 4.94 -22.00 3.76
CA SER A 144 5.23 -23.18 4.59
C SER A 144 4.49 -23.13 5.91
#